data_AF-A0A3D4HGQ7-F1
#
_entry.id   AF-A0A3D4HGQ7-F1
#
_cell.length_a   1.000
_cell.length_b   1.000
_cell.length_c   1.000
_cell.angle_alpha   90.00
_cell.angle_beta   90.00
_cell.angle_gamma   90.00
#
_symmetry.space_group_name_H-M   'P 1'
#
loop_
_entity.id
_entity.type
_entity.pdbx_description
1 polymer ?
#
loop_
_entity_poly.entity_id
_entity_poly.type
_entity_poly.pdbx_seq_one_letter_code
_entity_poly.pdbx_strand_id
1 'polypeptide(L)'
;MPYKNISQKEYYKNWREKNKEKIDKYRREWRMKNKGKMKKHSKTYSDKHQKEIKAYRKKNKEKIKKICKEWRVKNKERDYENHKRWRKENREWINERNRKWIKSYLKVPKKRLDVRISTSICKSLKGNKAGRRWETLVGYTLQDLYQHLEKQFDDKMTWENYGSYWHLDHIVPKSWFPYQT
;
A
#
# COMPACT_ATOMS: atom_id res chain seq x y z
N MET A 1 -0.44 67.33 15.07
CA MET A 1 -0.10 65.98 14.53
C MET A 1 -1.06 64.97 15.14
N PRO A 2 -1.92 64.27 14.38
CA PRO A 2 -2.92 63.38 14.97
C PRO A 2 -2.30 62.00 15.23
N TYR A 3 -2.19 61.62 16.49
CA TYR A 3 -1.82 60.26 16.88
C TYR A 3 -2.97 59.31 16.54
N LYS A 4 -2.74 58.39 15.59
CA LYS A 4 -3.69 57.32 15.26
C LYS A 4 -3.81 56.39 16.48
N ASN A 5 -4.99 56.41 17.11
CA ASN A 5 -5.34 55.55 18.22
C ASN A 5 -5.57 54.12 17.70
N ILE A 6 -4.51 53.31 17.66
CA ILE A 6 -4.60 51.90 17.23
C ILE A 6 -5.46 51.16 18.25
N SER A 7 -6.56 50.57 17.79
CA SER A 7 -7.43 49.74 18.63
C SER A 7 -6.60 48.68 19.37
N GLN A 8 -6.85 48.46 20.66
CA GLN A 8 -6.18 47.44 21.48
C GLN A 8 -6.10 46.07 20.76
N LYS A 9 -7.13 45.72 20.00
CA LYS A 9 -7.21 44.51 19.16
C LYS A 9 -6.14 44.47 18.07
N GLU A 10 -5.90 45.59 17.43
CA GLU A 10 -4.96 45.75 16.31
C GLU A 10 -3.52 45.83 16.82
N TYR A 11 -3.30 46.46 17.98
CA TYR A 11 -2.04 46.36 18.73
C TYR A 11 -1.68 44.90 19.05
N TYR A 12 -2.60 44.13 19.64
CA TYR A 12 -2.33 42.73 19.96
C TYR A 12 -2.15 41.85 18.73
N LYS A 13 -2.82 42.16 17.61
CA LYS A 13 -2.61 41.47 16.33
C LYS A 13 -1.18 41.69 15.84
N ASN A 14 -0.74 42.95 15.77
CA ASN A 14 0.61 43.31 15.33
C ASN A 14 1.69 42.74 16.25
N TRP A 15 1.46 42.74 17.58
CA TRP A 15 2.36 42.12 18.53
C TRP A 15 2.48 40.60 18.34
N ARG A 16 1.35 39.91 18.11
CA ARG A 16 1.34 38.46 17.85
C ARG A 16 2.04 38.11 16.54
N GLU A 17 1.92 38.93 15.51
CA GLU A 17 2.61 38.72 14.24
C GLU A 17 4.13 38.88 14.41
N LYS A 18 4.58 39.96 15.07
CA LYS A 18 6.00 40.20 15.36
C LYS A 18 6.62 39.13 16.26
N ASN A 19 5.84 38.49 17.13
CA ASN A 19 6.32 37.47 18.08
C ASN A 19 5.92 36.04 17.70
N LYS A 20 5.40 35.83 16.48
CA LYS A 20 4.80 34.56 16.05
C LYS A 20 5.72 33.36 16.27
N GLU A 21 6.98 33.47 15.85
CA GLU A 21 7.95 32.37 15.96
C GLU A 21 8.28 32.02 17.41
N LYS A 22 8.47 33.02 18.27
CA LYS A 22 8.71 32.82 19.72
C LYS A 22 7.50 32.14 20.38
N ILE A 23 6.30 32.62 20.05
CA ILE A 23 5.04 32.05 20.55
C ILE A 23 4.88 30.60 20.07
N ASP A 24 5.15 30.32 18.80
CA ASP A 24 5.00 28.99 18.21
C ASP A 24 6.04 28.00 18.76
N LYS A 25 7.28 28.45 18.98
CA LYS A 25 8.33 27.67 19.65
C LYS A 25 7.91 27.30 21.07
N TYR A 26 7.54 28.30 21.88
CA TYR A 26 7.05 28.08 23.25
C TYR A 26 5.86 27.11 23.29
N ARG A 27 4.88 27.29 22.40
CA ARG A 27 3.72 26.39 22.29
C ARG A 27 4.12 24.97 21.92
N ARG A 28 5.09 24.81 21.01
CA ARG A 28 5.59 23.50 20.58
C ARG A 28 6.27 22.77 21.74
N GLU A 29 7.14 23.47 22.46
CA GLU A 29 7.82 22.95 23.65
C GLU A 29 6.83 22.57 24.76
N TRP A 30 5.87 23.43 25.04
CA TRP A 30 4.82 23.16 26.02
C TRP A 30 3.97 21.94 25.62
N ARG A 31 3.58 21.81 24.34
CA ARG A 31 2.83 20.65 23.82
C ARG A 31 3.62 19.35 23.95
N MET A 32 4.93 19.38 23.69
CA MET A 32 5.79 18.20 23.84
C MET A 32 5.89 17.78 25.31
N LYS A 33 6.13 18.72 26.22
CA LYS A 33 6.20 18.47 27.66
C LYS A 33 4.89 17.95 28.25
N ASN A 34 3.75 18.37 27.70
CA ASN A 34 2.42 18.01 28.18
C ASN A 34 1.68 16.97 27.32
N LYS A 35 2.38 16.33 26.36
CA LYS A 35 1.78 15.41 25.38
C LYS A 35 0.96 14.29 26.04
N GLY A 36 1.45 13.71 27.14
CA GLY A 36 0.75 12.67 27.91
C GLY A 36 -0.55 13.18 28.53
N LYS A 37 -0.50 14.35 29.21
CA LYS A 37 -1.69 14.99 29.81
C LYS A 37 -2.74 15.33 28.76
N MET A 38 -2.31 15.89 27.63
CA MET A 38 -3.20 16.20 26.50
C MET A 38 -3.85 14.95 25.92
N LYS A 39 -3.09 13.86 25.74
CA LYS A 39 -3.62 12.60 25.23
C LYS A 39 -4.65 12.01 26.19
N LYS A 40 -4.36 12.01 27.50
CA LYS A 40 -5.29 11.54 28.54
C LYS A 40 -6.59 12.35 28.51
N HIS A 41 -6.50 13.67 28.53
CA HIS A 41 -7.67 14.56 28.47
C HIS A 41 -8.50 14.38 27.19
N SER A 42 -7.83 14.29 26.03
CA SER A 42 -8.52 14.05 24.76
C SER A 42 -9.23 12.70 24.73
N LYS A 43 -8.63 11.66 25.33
CA LYS A 43 -9.22 10.33 25.45
C LYS A 43 -10.45 10.36 26.35
N THR A 44 -10.35 10.93 27.55
CA THR A 44 -11.49 11.05 28.48
C THR A 44 -12.64 11.85 27.88
N TYR A 45 -12.35 12.93 27.16
CA TYR A 45 -13.36 13.69 26.43
C TYR A 45 -14.02 12.85 25.32
N SER A 46 -13.22 12.17 24.50
CA SER A 46 -13.75 11.33 23.41
C SER A 46 -14.61 10.17 23.93
N ASP A 47 -14.27 9.62 25.09
CA ASP A 47 -15.02 8.52 25.70
C ASP A 47 -16.35 9.04 26.29
N LYS A 48 -16.31 10.17 26.99
CA LYS A 48 -17.52 10.80 27.55
C LYS A 48 -18.49 11.28 26.46
N HIS A 49 -17.98 11.82 25.35
CA HIS A 49 -18.77 12.41 24.27
C HIS A 49 -18.86 11.52 23.02
N GLN A 50 -18.65 10.20 23.17
CA GLN A 50 -18.55 9.28 22.03
C GLN A 50 -19.80 9.31 21.13
N LYS A 51 -21.00 9.35 21.72
CA LYS A 51 -22.28 9.37 21.00
C LYS A 51 -22.47 10.67 20.20
N GLU A 52 -22.17 11.81 20.81
CA GLU A 52 -22.24 13.14 20.17
C GLU A 52 -21.24 13.26 19.02
N ILE A 53 -20.00 12.80 19.21
CA ILE A 53 -18.97 12.78 18.16
C ILE A 53 -19.43 11.93 16.97
N LYS A 54 -20.01 10.75 17.24
CA LYS A 54 -20.55 9.87 16.18
C LYS A 54 -21.72 10.55 15.45
N ALA A 55 -22.67 11.14 16.18
CA ALA A 55 -23.82 11.85 15.59
C ALA A 55 -23.38 13.05 14.73
N TYR A 56 -22.42 13.84 15.21
CA TYR A 56 -21.83 14.94 14.45
C TYR A 56 -21.15 14.46 13.16
N ARG A 57 -20.33 13.40 13.24
CA ARG A 57 -19.67 12.82 12.06
C ARG A 57 -20.67 12.28 11.04
N LYS A 58 -21.78 11.68 11.50
CA LYS A 58 -22.85 11.20 10.62
C LYS A 58 -23.56 12.36 9.93
N LYS A 59 -23.96 13.39 10.68
CA LYS A 59 -24.63 14.59 10.15
C LYS A 59 -23.75 15.37 9.18
N ASN A 60 -22.44 15.42 9.41
CA ASN A 60 -21.47 16.18 8.60
C ASN A 60 -20.64 15.30 7.65
N LYS A 61 -21.08 14.07 7.36
CA LYS A 61 -20.30 13.09 6.60
C LYS A 61 -19.80 13.62 5.27
N GLU A 62 -20.66 14.24 4.48
CA GLU A 62 -20.30 14.73 3.14
C GLU A 62 -19.34 15.93 3.22
N LYS A 63 -19.54 16.84 4.18
CA LYS A 63 -18.62 17.96 4.42
C LYS A 63 -17.23 17.47 4.82
N ILE A 64 -17.17 16.50 5.74
CA ILE A 64 -15.91 15.89 6.17
C ILE A 64 -15.24 15.19 4.99
N LYS A 65 -15.99 14.43 4.19
CA LYS A 65 -15.48 13.75 3.00
C LYS A 65 -14.90 14.72 1.98
N LYS A 66 -15.58 15.84 1.71
CA LYS A 66 -15.10 16.90 0.82
C LYS A 66 -13.77 17.50 1.31
N ILE A 67 -13.71 17.90 2.59
CA ILE A 67 -12.50 18.46 3.19
C ILE A 67 -11.35 17.44 3.15
N CYS A 68 -11.61 16.18 3.48
CA CYS A 68 -10.60 15.13 3.42
C CYS A 68 -10.09 14.92 1.98
N LYS A 69 -10.97 14.98 0.97
CA LYS A 69 -10.59 14.86 -0.44
C LYS A 69 -9.69 16.03 -0.85
N GLU A 70 -10.11 17.27 -0.58
CA GLU A 70 -9.32 18.48 -0.87
C GLU A 70 -7.96 18.44 -0.19
N TRP A 71 -7.91 18.02 1.07
CA TRP A 71 -6.66 17.90 1.81
C TRP A 71 -5.74 16.84 1.21
N ARG A 72 -6.26 15.67 0.79
CA ARG A 72 -5.44 14.64 0.12
C ARG A 72 -4.87 15.12 -1.21
N VAL A 73 -5.68 15.85 -1.99
CA VAL A 73 -5.21 16.42 -3.27
C VAL A 73 -4.10 17.43 -3.02
N LYS A 74 -4.29 18.35 -2.05
CA LYS A 74 -3.29 19.37 -1.71
C LYS A 74 -2.01 18.79 -1.09
N ASN A 75 -2.10 17.66 -0.41
CA ASN A 75 -0.98 17.03 0.30
C ASN A 75 -0.49 15.72 -0.36
N LYS A 76 -0.80 15.50 -1.65
CA LYS A 76 -0.42 14.29 -2.38
C LYS A 76 1.08 14.00 -2.29
N GLU A 77 1.91 15.03 -2.42
CA GLU A 77 3.37 14.91 -2.33
C GLU A 77 3.85 14.48 -0.95
N ARG A 78 3.24 15.05 0.10
CA ARG A 78 3.53 14.67 1.49
C ARG A 78 3.19 13.20 1.73
N ASP A 79 2.04 12.74 1.23
CA ASP A 79 1.63 11.34 1.39
C ASP A 79 2.56 10.39 0.64
N TYR A 80 3.00 10.78 -0.57
CA TYR A 80 3.99 10.05 -1.35
C TYR A 80 5.33 9.93 -0.60
N GLU A 81 5.89 11.04 -0.11
CA GLU A 81 7.16 11.05 0.60
C GLU A 81 7.08 10.30 1.94
N ASN A 82 5.95 10.40 2.66
CA ASN A 82 5.70 9.60 3.86
C ASN A 82 5.67 8.10 3.54
N HIS A 83 5.00 7.70 2.47
CA HIS A 83 4.91 6.30 2.06
C HIS A 83 6.26 5.75 1.60
N LYS A 84 7.02 6.56 0.85
CA LYS A 84 8.39 6.25 0.42
C LYS A 84 9.31 6.06 1.62
N ARG A 85 9.29 6.98 2.59
CA ARG A 85 10.05 6.88 3.84
C ARG A 85 9.65 5.63 4.63
N TRP A 86 8.35 5.41 4.81
CA TRP A 86 7.84 4.23 5.51
C TRP A 86 8.31 2.93 4.85
N ARG A 87 8.23 2.82 3.52
CA ARG A 87 8.74 1.64 2.77
C ARG A 87 10.23 1.43 2.97
N LYS A 88 11.03 2.49 3.02
CA LYS A 88 12.48 2.42 3.25
C LYS A 88 12.79 1.94 4.67
N GLU A 89 12.17 2.54 5.66
CA GLU A 89 12.37 2.21 7.08
C GLU A 89 11.84 0.81 7.44
N ASN A 90 10.75 0.37 6.79
CA ASN A 90 10.09 -0.91 7.08
C ASN A 90 10.43 -1.98 6.03
N ARG A 91 11.52 -1.82 5.27
CA ARG A 91 11.89 -2.71 4.17
C ARG A 91 11.99 -4.16 4.61
N GLU A 92 12.62 -4.41 5.75
CA GLU A 92 12.81 -5.77 6.30
C GLU A 92 11.48 -6.42 6.68
N TRP A 93 10.62 -5.67 7.38
CA TRP A 93 9.29 -6.12 7.73
C TRP A 93 8.45 -6.46 6.49
N ILE A 94 8.50 -5.62 5.46
CA ILE A 94 7.82 -5.88 4.18
C ILE A 94 8.34 -7.16 3.55
N ASN A 95 9.67 -7.33 3.50
CA ASN A 95 10.31 -8.51 2.92
C ASN A 95 9.96 -9.78 3.69
N GLU A 96 9.98 -9.76 5.02
CA GLU A 96 9.62 -10.90 5.84
C GLU A 96 8.15 -11.27 5.68
N ARG A 97 7.25 -10.28 5.69
CA ARG A 97 5.84 -10.48 5.41
C ARG A 97 5.61 -11.11 4.04
N ASN A 98 6.30 -10.60 3.00
CA ASN A 98 6.23 -11.14 1.65
C ASN A 98 6.76 -12.57 1.58
N ARG A 99 7.86 -12.90 2.25
CA ARG A 99 8.40 -14.27 2.33
C ARG A 99 7.39 -15.23 2.96
N LYS A 100 6.77 -14.85 4.08
CA LYS A 100 5.72 -15.64 4.75
C LYS A 100 4.52 -15.86 3.83
N TRP A 101 4.06 -14.81 3.17
CA TRP A 101 2.95 -14.89 2.22
C TRP A 101 3.30 -15.82 1.04
N ILE A 102 4.45 -15.64 0.38
CA ILE A 102 4.90 -16.48 -0.73
C ILE A 102 4.98 -17.95 -0.29
N LYS A 103 5.57 -18.23 0.87
CA LYS A 103 5.67 -19.59 1.41
C LYS A 103 4.29 -20.23 1.56
N SER A 104 3.29 -19.49 2.05
CA SER A 104 1.92 -20.00 2.16
C SER A 104 1.22 -20.15 0.81
N TYR A 105 1.42 -19.20 -0.10
CA TYR A 105 0.79 -19.15 -1.42
C TYR A 105 1.25 -20.31 -2.32
N LEU A 106 2.54 -20.65 -2.29
CA LEU A 106 3.14 -21.72 -3.10
C LEU A 106 2.94 -23.14 -2.53
N LYS A 107 2.31 -23.28 -1.35
CA LYS A 107 1.88 -24.59 -0.84
C LYS A 107 0.80 -25.20 -1.72
N VAL A 108 -0.07 -24.37 -2.28
CA VAL A 108 -1.14 -24.83 -3.19
C VAL A 108 -0.52 -25.16 -4.54
N PRO A 109 -0.55 -26.43 -5.01
CA PRO A 109 0.16 -26.83 -6.23
C PRO A 109 -0.26 -26.03 -7.47
N LYS A 110 -1.56 -25.80 -7.63
CA LYS A 110 -2.12 -24.96 -8.70
C LYS A 110 -1.53 -23.54 -8.73
N LYS A 111 -1.27 -22.94 -7.56
CA LYS A 111 -0.63 -21.62 -7.47
C LYS A 111 0.85 -21.66 -7.80
N ARG A 112 1.53 -22.75 -7.46
CA ARG A 112 2.93 -22.98 -7.83
C ARG A 112 3.08 -23.07 -9.35
N LEU A 113 2.21 -23.85 -10.00
CA LEU A 113 2.15 -23.97 -11.46
C LEU A 113 1.91 -22.61 -12.13
N ASP A 114 0.89 -21.87 -11.68
CA ASP A 114 0.55 -20.52 -12.17
C ASP A 114 1.75 -19.57 -12.16
N VAL A 115 2.44 -19.48 -11.02
CA VAL A 115 3.62 -18.62 -10.86
C VAL A 115 4.75 -19.06 -11.78
N ARG A 116 4.97 -20.37 -11.94
CA ARG A 116 6.03 -20.91 -12.79
C ARG A 116 5.80 -20.57 -14.26
N ILE A 117 4.60 -20.81 -14.79
CA ILE A 117 4.23 -20.49 -16.17
C ILE A 117 4.28 -18.98 -16.40
N SER A 118 3.64 -18.21 -15.53
CA SER A 118 3.61 -16.75 -15.62
C SER A 118 5.00 -16.14 -15.66
N THR A 119 5.93 -16.66 -14.86
CA THR A 119 7.34 -16.24 -14.80
C THR A 119 8.11 -16.68 -16.04
N SER A 120 7.91 -17.92 -16.51
CA SER A 120 8.55 -18.44 -17.73
C SER A 120 8.20 -17.56 -18.94
N ILE A 121 6.91 -17.27 -19.14
CA ILE A 121 6.45 -16.39 -20.23
C ILE A 121 6.98 -14.97 -20.06
N CYS A 122 6.96 -14.43 -18.84
CA CYS A 122 7.51 -13.08 -18.59
C CYS A 122 8.98 -12.96 -18.98
N LYS A 123 9.79 -13.98 -18.67
CA LYS A 123 11.20 -14.04 -19.06
C LYS A 123 11.35 -14.18 -20.58
N SER A 124 10.57 -15.05 -21.21
CA SER A 124 10.59 -15.23 -22.66
C SER A 124 10.22 -13.96 -23.43
N LEU A 125 9.29 -13.16 -22.89
CA LEU A 125 8.87 -11.89 -23.50
C LEU A 125 9.75 -10.68 -23.12
N LYS A 126 10.82 -10.87 -22.34
CA LYS A 126 11.77 -9.80 -21.95
C LYS A 126 11.09 -8.53 -21.41
N GLY A 127 10.02 -8.68 -20.62
CA GLY A 127 9.26 -7.57 -20.06
C GLY A 127 8.06 -7.10 -20.90
N ASN A 128 7.93 -7.53 -22.16
CA ASN A 128 6.81 -7.19 -23.05
C ASN A 128 5.50 -7.90 -22.74
N LYS A 129 5.43 -8.61 -21.60
CA LYS A 129 4.17 -9.15 -21.08
C LYS A 129 3.20 -8.01 -20.72
N ALA A 130 3.70 -6.83 -20.36
CA ALA A 130 2.93 -5.61 -20.10
C ALA A 130 1.78 -5.79 -19.09
N GLY A 131 2.00 -6.64 -18.07
CA GLY A 131 0.98 -6.94 -17.06
C GLY A 131 -0.17 -7.85 -17.52
N ARG A 132 -0.17 -8.31 -18.78
CA ARG A 132 -1.18 -9.25 -19.29
C ARG A 132 -1.16 -10.56 -18.51
N ARG A 133 -2.32 -11.20 -18.38
CA ARG A 133 -2.42 -12.57 -17.85
C ARG A 133 -1.71 -13.51 -18.82
N TRP A 134 -1.11 -14.58 -18.30
CA TRP A 134 -0.41 -15.51 -19.17
C TRP A 134 -1.39 -16.35 -20.00
N GLU A 135 -2.56 -16.67 -19.43
CA GLU A 135 -3.64 -17.43 -20.09
C GLU A 135 -4.11 -16.74 -21.38
N THR A 136 -4.20 -15.41 -21.38
CA THR A 136 -4.61 -14.64 -22.58
C THR A 136 -3.58 -14.69 -23.71
N LEU A 137 -2.34 -15.09 -23.42
CA LEU A 137 -1.27 -15.19 -24.43
C LEU A 137 -1.22 -16.57 -25.09
N VAL A 138 -1.72 -17.59 -24.41
CA VAL A 138 -1.61 -19.00 -24.85
C VAL A 138 -2.96 -19.63 -25.19
N GLY A 139 -4.07 -18.98 -24.83
CA GLY A 139 -5.42 -19.39 -25.23
C GLY A 139 -6.03 -20.50 -24.37
N TYR A 140 -5.43 -20.86 -23.24
CA TYR A 140 -5.96 -21.82 -22.29
C TYR A 140 -5.83 -21.32 -20.85
N THR A 141 -6.66 -21.88 -19.95
CA THR A 141 -6.68 -21.49 -18.54
C THR A 141 -5.70 -22.29 -17.70
N LEU A 142 -5.41 -21.79 -16.49
CA LEU A 142 -4.67 -22.57 -15.49
C LEU A 142 -5.34 -23.92 -15.18
N GLN A 143 -6.68 -23.99 -15.22
CA GLN A 143 -7.40 -25.23 -14.95
C GLN A 143 -7.19 -26.24 -16.08
N ASP A 144 -7.25 -25.79 -17.33
CA ASP A 144 -7.04 -26.66 -18.50
C ASP A 144 -5.64 -27.25 -18.47
N LEU A 145 -4.62 -26.43 -18.19
CA LEU A 145 -3.24 -26.88 -18.05
C LEU A 145 -3.08 -27.90 -16.92
N TYR A 146 -3.71 -27.62 -15.76
CA TYR A 146 -3.64 -28.50 -14.60
C TYR A 146 -4.22 -29.89 -14.94
N GLN A 147 -5.41 -29.93 -15.53
CA GLN A 147 -6.05 -31.19 -15.92
C GLN A 147 -5.30 -31.91 -17.05
N HIS A 148 -4.73 -31.17 -18.01
CA HIS A 148 -3.96 -31.76 -19.08
C HIS A 148 -2.68 -32.43 -18.57
N LEU A 149 -1.96 -31.79 -17.65
CA LEU A 149 -0.75 -32.35 -17.05
C LEU A 149 -1.05 -33.56 -16.18
N GLU A 150 -2.12 -33.50 -15.38
CA GLU A 150 -2.54 -34.62 -14.52
C GLU A 150 -2.86 -35.89 -15.30
N LYS A 151 -3.42 -35.76 -16.52
CA LYS A 151 -3.64 -36.89 -17.43
C LYS A 151 -2.37 -37.54 -17.96
N GLN A 152 -1.21 -36.89 -17.84
CA GLN A 152 0.09 -37.42 -18.26
C GLN A 152 0.91 -37.97 -17.08
N PHE A 153 0.36 -37.97 -15.87
CA PHE A 153 1.06 -38.50 -14.70
C PHE A 153 1.20 -40.03 -14.79
N ASP A 154 2.35 -40.53 -14.34
CA ASP A 154 2.52 -41.94 -13.98
C ASP A 154 2.05 -42.20 -12.54
N ASP A 155 2.11 -43.46 -12.10
CA ASP A 155 1.67 -43.89 -10.77
C ASP A 155 2.42 -43.22 -9.60
N LYS A 156 3.59 -42.61 -9.86
CA LYS A 156 4.46 -41.96 -8.86
C LYS A 156 4.39 -40.43 -8.94
N MET A 157 3.79 -39.87 -9.96
CA MET A 157 3.65 -38.42 -10.14
C MET A 157 2.46 -37.88 -9.35
N THR A 158 2.72 -36.86 -8.54
CA THR A 158 1.69 -36.14 -7.78
C THR A 158 1.94 -34.65 -7.86
N TRP A 159 0.94 -33.85 -7.53
CA TRP A 159 1.10 -32.41 -7.49
C TRP A 159 1.98 -31.94 -6.32
N GLU A 160 2.06 -32.75 -5.26
CA GLU A 160 2.86 -32.54 -4.07
C GLU A 160 4.36 -32.62 -4.40
N ASN A 161 4.75 -33.59 -5.24
CA ASN A 161 6.14 -33.81 -5.63
C ASN A 161 6.59 -33.00 -6.87
N TYR A 162 5.72 -32.13 -7.42
CA TYR A 162 6.05 -31.20 -8.49
C TYR A 162 7.21 -30.27 -8.11
N GLY A 163 8.29 -30.33 -8.90
CA GLY A 163 9.53 -29.60 -8.70
C GLY A 163 10.59 -30.34 -7.88
N SER A 164 10.27 -31.53 -7.35
CA SER A 164 11.22 -32.40 -6.64
C SER A 164 11.41 -33.74 -7.35
N TYR A 165 10.32 -34.36 -7.81
CA TYR A 165 10.35 -35.63 -8.54
C TYR A 165 10.24 -35.41 -10.05
N TRP A 166 9.35 -34.51 -10.48
CA TRP A 166 9.14 -34.19 -11.90
C TRP A 166 9.13 -32.67 -12.13
N HIS A 167 9.46 -32.29 -13.36
CA HIS A 167 9.51 -30.91 -13.81
C HIS A 167 8.71 -30.75 -15.10
N LEU A 168 8.27 -29.52 -15.36
CA LEU A 168 7.64 -29.16 -16.62
C LEU A 168 8.70 -28.62 -17.58
N ASP A 169 8.79 -29.20 -18.77
CA ASP A 169 9.61 -28.70 -19.87
C ASP A 169 8.84 -28.70 -21.20
N HIS A 170 9.47 -28.17 -22.25
CA HIS A 170 8.92 -28.11 -23.59
C HIS A 170 9.08 -29.48 -24.27
N ILE A 171 7.99 -29.97 -24.87
CA ILE A 171 8.01 -31.17 -25.72
C ILE A 171 8.84 -30.90 -27.00
N VAL A 172 8.66 -29.72 -27.59
CA VAL A 172 9.45 -29.25 -28.74
C VAL A 172 10.36 -28.11 -28.28
N PRO A 173 11.69 -28.20 -28.51
CA PRO A 173 12.61 -27.13 -28.13
C PRO A 173 12.20 -25.79 -28.74
N LYS A 174 12.29 -24.72 -27.95
CA LYS A 174 11.98 -23.37 -28.44
C LYS A 174 12.83 -22.95 -29.65
N SER A 175 14.06 -23.46 -29.76
CA SER A 175 14.99 -23.17 -30.86
C SER A 175 14.56 -23.76 -32.20
N TRP A 176 13.62 -24.72 -32.21
CA TRP A 176 13.13 -25.36 -33.44
C TRP A 176 12.00 -24.59 -34.10
N PHE A 177 11.39 -23.63 -33.39
CA PHE A 177 10.33 -22.82 -33.97
C PHE A 177 10.94 -21.72 -34.87
N PRO A 178 10.44 -21.56 -36.11
CA PRO A 178 10.84 -20.44 -36.94
C PRO A 178 10.18 -19.17 -36.40
N TYR A 179 10.99 -18.20 -35.96
CA TYR A 179 10.51 -16.87 -35.59
C TYR A 179 10.87 -15.89 -36.70
N GLN A 180 9.88 -15.18 -37.24
CA GLN A 180 10.13 -13.97 -38.02
C GLN A 180 10.34 -12.82 -37.03
N THR A 181 11.49 -12.16 -37.13
CA THR A 181 11.79 -10.92 -36.39
C THR A 181 11.08 -9.73 -36.99
#